data_AF-A0A962LXE5-F1
#
_entry.id   AF-A0A962LXE5-F1
#
_cell.length_a   1.000
_cell.length_b   1.000
_cell.length_c   1.000
_cell.angle_alpha   90.00
_cell.angle_beta   90.00
_cell.angle_gamma   90.00
#
_symmetry.space_group_name_H-M   'P 1'
#
loop_
_entity.id
_entity.type
_entity.pdbx_description
1 polymer ?
#
loop_
_entity_poly.entity_id
_entity_poly.type
_entity_poly.pdbx_seq_one_letter_code
_entity_poly.pdbx_strand_id
1 'polypeptide(L)'
;MLGRPLGFLFGRRQLKEWLWDDGVTRENEGDVRDMLFRELEFLEPVLVDQPYLLGSHPSAADFGYFGPMFRHFGNDPESAEVVRRSGPNTYEWLARLWNAKIDKLPAEQHWIWPESDHWAPLLERIAWDYLPYLHQNAVAFRGHEQRFDYRGKTFTFNGTKTTNYRVYCRQVLQQEFNALTEQDQRRINRLFEPSGGLGSLHADGIIDSGIADHFVLPRDPASAQSQTPGLMKGLLGQPRN
;
A
#
# COMPACT_ATOMS: atom_id res chain seq x y z
N MET A 1 -20.65 20.51 -26.49
CA MET A 1 -19.77 21.53 -25.87
C MET A 1 -19.64 21.44 -24.34
N LEU A 2 -20.38 20.54 -23.65
CA LEU A 2 -20.29 20.38 -22.18
C LEU A 2 -19.15 19.44 -21.68
N GLY A 3 -18.50 18.67 -22.55
CA GLY A 3 -17.51 17.67 -22.14
C GLY A 3 -16.22 18.24 -21.53
N ARG A 4 -15.77 19.41 -21.99
CA ARG A 4 -14.55 20.08 -21.46
C ARG A 4 -14.69 20.60 -20.03
N PRO A 5 -15.74 21.37 -19.67
CA PRO A 5 -15.91 21.84 -18.29
C PRO A 5 -16.19 20.69 -17.31
N LEU A 6 -16.95 19.67 -17.72
CA LEU A 6 -17.16 18.48 -16.90
C LEU A 6 -15.83 17.72 -16.69
N GLY A 7 -15.06 17.45 -17.74
CA GLY A 7 -13.75 16.79 -17.64
C GLY A 7 -12.77 17.50 -16.70
N PHE A 8 -12.74 18.84 -16.74
CA PHE A 8 -11.93 19.63 -15.81
C PHE A 8 -12.38 19.45 -14.35
N LEU A 9 -13.68 19.51 -14.08
CA LEU A 9 -14.22 19.30 -12.73
C LEU A 9 -13.91 17.89 -12.20
N PHE A 10 -14.06 16.87 -13.06
CA PHE A 10 -13.70 15.50 -12.72
C PHE A 10 -12.20 15.37 -12.39
N GLY A 11 -11.32 15.88 -13.26
CA GLY A 11 -9.88 15.83 -13.04
C GLY A 11 -9.47 16.56 -11.76
N ARG A 12 -9.97 17.78 -11.53
CA ARG A 12 -9.67 18.55 -10.32
C ARG A 12 -10.13 17.82 -9.05
N ARG A 13 -11.28 17.15 -9.09
CA ARG A 13 -11.74 16.34 -7.96
C ARG A 13 -10.84 15.13 -7.71
N GLN A 14 -10.41 14.43 -8.75
CA GLN A 14 -9.51 13.28 -8.60
C GLN A 14 -8.17 13.72 -8.00
N LEU A 15 -7.59 14.82 -8.49
CA LEU A 15 -6.37 15.39 -7.93
C LEU A 15 -6.56 15.82 -6.47
N LYS A 16 -7.71 16.41 -6.15
CA LYS A 16 -8.03 16.80 -4.77
C LYS A 16 -8.10 15.57 -3.85
N GLU A 17 -8.89 14.56 -4.19
CA GLU A 17 -9.12 13.42 -3.29
C GLU A 17 -7.86 12.56 -3.13
N TRP A 18 -7.11 12.31 -4.21
CA TRP A 18 -6.03 11.32 -4.23
C TRP A 18 -4.62 11.89 -4.13
N LEU A 19 -4.44 13.20 -4.29
CA LEU A 19 -3.13 13.84 -4.15
C LEU A 19 -3.18 14.90 -3.05
N TRP A 20 -3.96 15.96 -3.22
CA TRP A 20 -3.87 17.13 -2.32
C TRP A 20 -4.43 16.87 -0.93
N ASP A 21 -5.55 16.15 -0.82
CA ASP A 21 -6.09 15.74 0.47
C ASP A 21 -5.20 14.68 1.14
N ASP A 22 -4.30 14.06 0.38
CA ASP A 22 -3.32 13.11 0.88
C ASP A 22 -1.95 13.72 1.20
N GLY A 23 -1.87 15.06 1.23
CA GLY A 23 -0.65 15.78 1.62
C GLY A 23 0.38 15.92 0.50
N VAL A 24 0.04 15.60 -0.75
CA VAL A 24 0.91 15.85 -1.92
C VAL A 24 0.85 17.32 -2.29
N THR A 25 2.02 17.94 -2.35
CA THR A 25 2.24 19.34 -2.69
C THR A 25 3.30 19.47 -3.78
N ARG A 26 3.54 20.69 -4.27
CA ARG A 26 4.60 20.92 -5.27
C ARG A 26 6.00 20.65 -4.69
N GLU A 27 6.14 20.77 -3.38
CA GLU A 27 7.42 20.59 -2.69
C GLU A 27 7.81 19.11 -2.59
N ASN A 28 6.84 18.18 -2.52
CA ASN A 28 7.09 16.74 -2.39
C ASN A 28 6.65 15.90 -3.62
N GLU A 29 6.11 16.52 -4.68
CA GLU A 29 5.65 15.79 -5.87
C GLU A 29 6.77 14.96 -6.52
N GLY A 30 8.02 15.45 -6.46
CA GLY A 30 9.19 14.72 -6.94
C GLY A 30 9.45 13.45 -6.14
N ASP A 31 9.38 13.53 -4.82
CA ASP A 31 9.58 12.36 -3.95
C ASP A 31 8.48 11.32 -4.17
N VAL A 32 7.22 11.76 -4.33
CA VAL A 32 6.07 10.88 -4.62
C VAL A 32 6.24 10.22 -5.99
N ARG A 33 6.62 10.98 -7.02
CA ARG A 33 6.90 10.45 -8.36
C ARG A 33 8.01 9.40 -8.32
N ASP A 34 9.08 9.68 -7.58
CA ASP A 34 10.28 8.86 -7.55
C ASP A 34 10.14 7.63 -6.63
N MET A 35 9.00 7.48 -5.92
CA MET A 35 8.66 6.27 -5.15
C MET A 35 8.74 5.01 -6.02
N LEU A 36 8.38 5.07 -7.31
CA LEU A 36 8.49 3.92 -8.20
C LEU A 36 9.93 3.40 -8.27
N PHE A 37 10.91 4.29 -8.43
CA PHE A 37 12.32 3.89 -8.52
C PHE A 37 12.82 3.30 -7.20
N ARG A 38 12.34 3.82 -6.06
CA ARG A 38 12.63 3.24 -4.74
C ARG A 38 12.05 1.82 -4.59
N GLU A 39 10.88 1.54 -5.18
CA GLU A 39 10.36 0.17 -5.22
C GLU A 39 11.24 -0.74 -6.08
N LEU A 40 11.75 -0.25 -7.22
CA LEU A 40 12.66 -1.01 -8.07
C LEU A 40 14.00 -1.33 -7.40
N GLU A 41 14.50 -0.51 -6.47
CA GLU A 41 15.72 -0.81 -5.68
C GLU A 41 15.62 -2.13 -4.90
N PHE A 42 14.41 -2.52 -4.51
CA PHE A 42 14.13 -3.79 -3.83
C PHE A 42 13.68 -4.88 -4.83
N LEU A 43 12.70 -4.55 -5.67
CA LEU A 43 12.06 -5.54 -6.54
C LEU A 43 13.01 -6.13 -7.57
N GLU A 44 13.83 -5.29 -8.21
CA GLU A 44 14.71 -5.75 -9.27
C GLU A 44 15.72 -6.80 -8.81
N PRO A 45 16.51 -6.57 -7.74
CA PRO A 45 17.46 -7.58 -7.30
C PRO A 45 16.79 -8.81 -6.69
N VAL A 46 15.69 -8.68 -5.94
CA VAL A 46 14.98 -9.86 -5.42
C VAL A 46 14.46 -10.75 -6.56
N LEU A 47 13.95 -10.15 -7.63
CA LEU A 47 13.39 -10.91 -8.75
C LEU A 47 14.46 -11.49 -9.71
N VAL A 48 15.75 -11.17 -9.50
CA VAL A 48 16.86 -11.92 -10.11
C VAL A 48 16.97 -13.31 -9.48
N ASP A 49 16.87 -13.38 -8.14
CA ASP A 49 17.17 -14.59 -7.39
C ASP A 49 16.00 -15.57 -7.34
N GLN A 50 14.77 -15.06 -7.48
CA GLN A 50 13.57 -15.85 -7.24
C GLN A 50 12.38 -15.39 -8.09
N PRO A 51 11.45 -16.31 -8.43
CA PRO A 51 10.37 -15.98 -9.36
C PRO A 51 9.21 -15.16 -8.76
N TYR A 52 9.06 -15.15 -7.44
CA TYR A 52 8.04 -14.42 -6.69
C TYR A 52 8.67 -13.82 -5.44
N LEU A 53 8.01 -12.86 -4.78
CA LEU A 53 8.62 -12.08 -3.70
C LEU A 53 9.09 -12.93 -2.52
N LEU A 54 8.45 -14.05 -2.20
CA LEU A 54 8.86 -14.93 -1.09
C LEU A 54 9.34 -16.31 -1.54
N GLY A 55 9.63 -16.49 -2.83
CA GLY A 55 10.33 -17.67 -3.34
C GLY A 55 9.70 -18.22 -4.62
N SER A 56 9.45 -19.53 -4.61
CA SER A 56 9.04 -20.28 -5.81
C SER A 56 7.57 -20.12 -6.22
N HIS A 57 6.70 -19.59 -5.33
CA HIS A 57 5.26 -19.51 -5.52
C HIS A 57 4.72 -18.11 -5.18
N PRO A 58 3.62 -17.66 -5.82
CA PRO A 58 2.92 -16.44 -5.43
C PRO A 58 2.50 -16.50 -3.95
N SER A 59 2.72 -15.40 -3.25
CA SER A 59 2.32 -15.20 -1.86
C SER A 59 1.35 -14.03 -1.71
N ALA A 60 0.84 -13.82 -0.49
CA ALA A 60 0.06 -12.62 -0.18
C ALA A 60 0.83 -11.32 -0.49
N ALA A 61 2.16 -11.31 -0.33
CA ALA A 61 3.00 -10.17 -0.68
C ALA A 61 2.95 -9.88 -2.18
N ASP A 62 3.03 -10.92 -3.03
CA ASP A 62 2.95 -10.77 -4.49
C ASP A 62 1.60 -10.15 -4.90
N PHE A 63 0.49 -10.69 -4.40
CA PHE A 63 -0.84 -10.18 -4.74
C PHE A 63 -1.07 -8.76 -4.22
N GLY A 64 -0.55 -8.44 -3.03
CA GLY A 64 -0.61 -7.09 -2.46
C GLY A 64 0.14 -6.06 -3.32
N TYR A 65 1.36 -6.39 -3.76
CA TYR A 65 2.15 -5.53 -4.65
C TYR A 65 1.57 -5.46 -6.06
N PHE A 66 1.00 -6.57 -6.55
CA PHE A 66 0.55 -6.68 -7.92
C PHE A 66 -0.59 -5.74 -8.26
N GLY A 67 -1.55 -5.53 -7.36
CA GLY A 67 -2.69 -4.64 -7.59
C GLY A 67 -2.28 -3.25 -8.13
N PRO A 68 -1.53 -2.45 -7.34
CA PRO A 68 -1.05 -1.15 -7.79
C PRO A 68 -0.01 -1.27 -8.92
N MET A 69 0.95 -2.20 -8.82
CA MET A 69 2.02 -2.33 -9.82
C MET A 69 1.48 -2.65 -11.22
N PHE A 70 0.60 -3.64 -11.34
CA PHE A 70 0.03 -4.01 -12.62
C PHE A 70 -0.83 -2.89 -13.21
N ARG A 71 -1.72 -2.28 -12.42
CA ARG A 71 -2.69 -1.32 -12.97
C ARG A 71 -2.06 0.04 -13.29
N HIS A 72 -1.20 0.56 -12.41
CA HIS A 72 -0.64 1.90 -12.52
C HIS A 72 0.73 1.95 -13.18
N PHE A 73 1.54 0.90 -13.06
CA PHE A 73 2.92 0.89 -13.55
C PHE A 73 3.15 -0.10 -14.69
N GLY A 74 2.34 -1.15 -14.81
CA GLY A 74 2.43 -2.13 -15.90
C GLY A 74 1.54 -1.85 -17.12
N ASN A 75 0.42 -1.14 -16.92
CA ASN A 75 -0.60 -0.91 -17.97
C ASN A 75 -0.74 0.54 -18.43
N ASP A 76 -0.35 1.53 -17.62
CA ASP A 76 -0.32 2.92 -18.09
C ASP A 76 0.88 3.10 -19.03
N PRO A 77 0.70 3.67 -20.25
CA PRO A 77 1.75 3.66 -21.27
C PRO A 77 3.07 4.30 -20.84
N GLU A 78 3.02 5.40 -20.09
CA GLU A 78 4.20 6.18 -19.71
C GLU A 78 4.97 5.44 -18.61
N SER A 79 4.28 5.04 -17.54
CA SER A 79 4.92 4.30 -16.45
C SER A 79 5.35 2.90 -16.86
N ALA A 80 4.62 2.24 -17.77
CA ALA A 80 5.00 0.93 -18.31
C ALA A 80 6.27 1.01 -19.16
N GLU A 81 6.51 2.11 -19.86
CA GLU A 81 7.80 2.34 -20.53
C GLU A 81 8.93 2.49 -19.51
N VAL A 82 8.69 3.22 -18.40
CA VAL A 82 9.67 3.34 -17.32
C VAL A 82 10.00 1.98 -16.70
N VAL A 83 8.99 1.18 -16.33
CA VAL A 83 9.22 -0.16 -15.76
C VAL A 83 9.93 -1.07 -16.77
N ARG A 84 9.56 -1.06 -18.06
CA ARG A 84 10.26 -1.86 -19.07
C ARG A 84 11.74 -1.50 -19.23
N ARG A 85 12.12 -0.23 -19.03
CA ARG A 85 13.51 0.24 -19.16
C ARG A 85 14.33 0.08 -17.88
N SER A 86 13.72 0.42 -16.75
CA SER A 86 14.41 0.55 -15.46
C SER A 86 14.15 -0.63 -14.52
N GLY A 87 13.12 -1.42 -14.78
CA GLY A 87 12.73 -2.56 -13.95
C GLY A 87 12.28 -3.80 -14.75
N PRO A 88 13.11 -4.34 -15.66
CA PRO A 88 12.71 -5.46 -16.51
C PRO A 88 12.34 -6.74 -15.74
N ASN A 89 12.96 -7.03 -14.59
CA ASN A 89 12.60 -8.21 -13.80
C ASN A 89 11.22 -8.03 -13.15
N THR A 90 10.92 -6.83 -12.67
CA THR A 90 9.58 -6.45 -12.20
C THR A 90 8.55 -6.56 -13.32
N TYR A 91 8.87 -6.11 -14.52
CA TYR A 91 7.97 -6.24 -15.67
C TYR A 91 7.68 -7.71 -16.01
N GLU A 92 8.70 -8.57 -15.99
CA GLU A 92 8.53 -10.01 -16.17
C GLU A 92 7.67 -10.62 -15.06
N TRP A 93 7.94 -10.28 -13.79
CA TRP A 93 7.18 -10.74 -12.64
C TRP A 93 5.69 -10.37 -12.73
N LEU A 94 5.36 -9.16 -13.20
CA LEU A 94 3.97 -8.77 -13.47
C LEU A 94 3.30 -9.72 -14.47
N ALA A 95 3.95 -10.00 -15.60
CA ALA A 95 3.41 -10.92 -16.60
C ALA A 95 3.31 -12.36 -16.06
N ARG A 96 4.31 -12.79 -15.28
CA ARG A 96 4.38 -14.11 -14.64
C ARG A 96 3.22 -14.32 -13.67
N LEU A 97 2.97 -13.35 -12.78
CA LEU A 97 1.89 -13.44 -11.80
C LEU A 97 0.51 -13.37 -12.46
N TRP A 98 0.32 -12.48 -13.45
CA TRP A 98 -0.95 -12.40 -14.19
C TRP A 98 -1.32 -13.72 -14.88
N ASN A 99 -0.31 -14.46 -15.34
CA ASN A 99 -0.48 -15.74 -16.04
C ASN A 99 -0.25 -16.96 -15.12
N ALA A 100 -0.14 -16.76 -13.80
CA ALA A 100 0.13 -17.82 -12.86
C ALA A 100 -1.05 -18.81 -12.80
N LYS A 101 -0.71 -20.10 -12.84
CA LYS A 101 -1.65 -21.21 -12.72
C LYS A 101 -0.96 -22.34 -11.97
N ILE A 102 -1.73 -23.11 -11.20
CA ILE A 102 -1.20 -24.21 -10.38
C ILE A 102 -0.40 -25.21 -11.23
N ASP A 103 -0.86 -25.51 -12.44
CA ASP A 103 -0.21 -26.44 -13.38
C ASP A 103 1.12 -25.93 -13.98
N LYS A 104 1.43 -24.64 -13.80
CA LYS A 104 2.68 -24.01 -14.26
C LYS A 104 3.69 -23.80 -13.13
N LEU A 105 3.33 -24.07 -11.88
CA LEU A 105 4.20 -23.87 -10.73
C LEU A 105 5.03 -25.13 -10.47
N PRO A 106 6.23 -25.01 -9.86
CA PRO A 106 6.99 -26.17 -9.40
C PRO A 106 6.17 -27.06 -8.48
N ALA A 107 6.38 -28.37 -8.54
CA ALA A 107 5.67 -29.31 -7.67
C ALA A 107 5.95 -29.09 -6.18
N GLU A 108 7.18 -28.67 -5.86
CA GLU A 108 7.61 -28.39 -4.49
C GLU A 108 7.65 -26.88 -4.22
N GLN A 109 7.12 -26.48 -3.06
CA GLN A 109 7.16 -25.10 -2.59
C GLN A 109 8.45 -24.83 -1.82
N HIS A 110 9.24 -23.91 -2.35
CA HIS A 110 10.40 -23.32 -1.68
C HIS A 110 10.10 -21.88 -1.29
N TRP A 111 10.14 -21.59 0.01
CA TRP A 111 10.00 -20.26 0.60
C TRP A 111 11.37 -19.71 0.99
N ILE A 112 11.62 -18.45 0.65
CA ILE A 112 12.85 -17.73 0.97
C ILE A 112 12.51 -16.69 2.03
N TRP A 113 13.26 -16.73 3.14
CA TRP A 113 13.12 -15.73 4.20
C TRP A 113 13.78 -14.41 3.74
N PRO A 114 13.15 -13.24 3.97
CA PRO A 114 13.59 -11.95 3.43
C PRO A 114 14.83 -11.36 4.14
N GLU A 115 15.91 -12.13 4.27
CA GLU A 115 17.12 -11.73 5.01
C GLU A 115 18.29 -11.26 4.14
N SER A 116 18.19 -11.35 2.82
CA SER A 116 19.21 -10.79 1.93
C SER A 116 19.20 -9.26 1.96
N ASP A 117 20.35 -8.65 1.67
CA ASP A 117 20.51 -7.19 1.67
C ASP A 117 19.56 -6.48 0.68
N HIS A 118 19.04 -7.21 -0.31
CA HIS A 118 18.05 -6.71 -1.27
C HIS A 118 16.74 -6.25 -0.61
N TRP A 119 16.40 -6.78 0.57
CA TRP A 119 15.20 -6.40 1.31
C TRP A 119 15.34 -5.10 2.10
N ALA A 120 16.58 -4.68 2.40
CA ALA A 120 16.82 -3.52 3.26
C ALA A 120 16.10 -2.25 2.79
N PRO A 121 16.10 -1.88 1.48
CA PRO A 121 15.37 -0.70 1.01
C PRO A 121 13.88 -0.73 1.34
N LEU A 122 13.21 -1.88 1.21
CA LEU A 122 11.79 -2.02 1.54
C LEU A 122 11.56 -2.01 3.06
N LEU A 123 12.34 -2.79 3.81
CA LEU A 123 12.19 -2.90 5.26
C LEU A 123 12.40 -1.54 5.94
N GLU A 124 13.38 -0.76 5.49
CA GLU A 124 13.58 0.61 5.95
C GLU A 124 12.40 1.53 5.63
N ARG A 125 11.85 1.49 4.42
CA ARG A 125 10.66 2.29 4.07
C ARG A 125 9.46 1.89 4.92
N ILE A 126 9.27 0.60 5.18
CA ILE A 126 8.18 0.14 6.05
C ILE A 126 8.36 0.68 7.48
N ALA A 127 9.54 0.51 8.06
CA ALA A 127 9.81 0.86 9.46
C ALA A 127 9.90 2.38 9.71
N TRP A 128 10.56 3.12 8.83
CA TRP A 128 10.80 4.55 9.02
C TRP A 128 9.77 5.46 8.38
N ASP A 129 9.09 5.00 7.33
CA ASP A 129 8.12 5.82 6.60
C ASP A 129 6.68 5.33 6.81
N TYR A 130 6.37 4.09 6.43
CA TYR A 130 4.98 3.65 6.37
C TYR A 130 4.33 3.38 7.73
N LEU A 131 4.98 2.63 8.62
CA LEU A 131 4.43 2.32 9.94
C LEU A 131 4.25 3.58 10.82
N PRO A 132 5.20 4.53 10.85
CA PRO A 132 5.02 5.82 11.54
C PRO A 132 3.87 6.63 10.94
N TYR A 133 3.70 6.63 9.61
CA TYR A 133 2.58 7.30 8.96
C TYR A 133 1.22 6.70 9.36
N LEU A 134 1.10 5.37 9.37
CA LEU A 134 -0.10 4.68 9.81
C LEU A 134 -0.40 4.95 11.30
N HIS A 135 0.64 4.99 12.13
CA HIS A 135 0.50 5.31 13.55
C HIS A 135 0.00 6.74 13.76
N GLN A 136 0.56 7.73 13.06
CA GLN A 136 0.12 9.12 13.16
C GLN A 136 -1.34 9.29 12.70
N ASN A 137 -1.76 8.60 11.62
CA ASN A 137 -3.16 8.59 11.19
C ASN A 137 -4.08 8.02 12.28
N ALA A 138 -3.68 6.91 12.91
CA ALA A 138 -4.45 6.28 13.99
C ALA A 138 -4.57 7.17 15.23
N VAL A 139 -3.50 7.88 15.61
CA VAL A 139 -3.51 8.84 16.72
C VAL A 139 -4.43 10.03 16.41
N ALA A 140 -4.34 10.59 15.20
CA ALA A 140 -5.21 11.66 14.73
C ALA A 140 -6.68 11.22 14.73
N PHE A 141 -6.97 10.00 14.27
CA PHE A 141 -8.31 9.42 14.30
C PHE A 141 -8.86 9.31 15.73
N ARG A 142 -8.06 8.77 16.67
CA ARG A 142 -8.43 8.69 18.09
C ARG A 142 -8.69 10.07 18.72
N GLY A 143 -7.93 11.09 18.28
CA GLY A 143 -8.11 12.48 18.68
C GLY A 143 -9.25 13.23 17.97
N HIS A 144 -9.99 12.56 17.06
CA HIS A 144 -11.00 13.16 16.19
C HIS A 144 -10.47 14.28 15.27
N GLU A 145 -9.17 14.29 15.00
CA GLU A 145 -8.52 15.24 14.11
C GLU A 145 -8.82 14.88 12.65
N GLN A 146 -9.21 15.88 11.85
CA GLN A 146 -9.54 15.67 10.44
C GLN A 146 -8.31 15.56 9.55
N ARG A 147 -7.18 16.11 10.00
CA ARG A 147 -5.91 16.14 9.30
C ARG A 147 -4.75 16.01 10.26
N PHE A 148 -3.63 15.49 9.77
CA PHE A 148 -2.38 15.38 10.50
C PHE A 148 -1.19 15.69 9.61
N ASP A 149 -0.10 16.14 10.22
CA ASP A 149 1.19 16.26 9.57
C ASP A 149 2.01 15.00 9.83
N TYR A 150 2.80 14.61 8.84
CA TYR A 150 3.65 13.44 8.90
C TYR A 150 5.05 13.75 8.39
N ARG A 151 6.07 13.28 9.12
CA ARG A 151 7.47 13.35 8.72
C ARG A 151 8.17 12.04 9.04
N GLY A 152 8.59 11.34 7.99
CA GLY A 152 9.40 10.13 8.04
C GLY A 152 10.88 10.39 7.79
N LYS A 153 11.60 9.30 7.50
CA LYS A 153 13.00 9.35 7.06
C LYS A 153 13.08 9.88 5.62
N THR A 154 12.18 9.44 4.76
CA THR A 154 12.17 9.75 3.34
C THR A 154 11.10 10.77 2.98
N PHE A 155 9.89 10.67 3.56
CA PHE A 155 8.74 11.44 3.11
C PHE A 155 8.23 12.43 4.16
N THR A 156 7.71 13.57 3.69
CA THR A 156 6.97 14.53 4.53
C THR A 156 5.63 14.84 3.86
N PHE A 157 4.54 14.63 4.57
CA PHE A 157 3.17 14.88 4.11
C PHE A 157 2.44 15.74 5.14
N ASN A 158 2.21 17.02 4.79
CA ASN A 158 1.53 17.95 5.68
C ASN A 158 0.05 18.05 5.34
N GLY A 159 -0.77 18.16 6.38
CA GLY A 159 -2.21 18.25 6.29
C GLY A 159 -2.84 17.01 5.66
N THR A 160 -2.28 15.82 5.81
CA THR A 160 -2.88 14.59 5.27
C THR A 160 -4.24 14.33 5.91
N LYS A 161 -5.24 13.94 5.12
CA LYS A 161 -6.58 13.58 5.60
C LYS A 161 -6.55 12.31 6.46
N THR A 162 -7.06 12.41 7.68
CA THR A 162 -7.27 11.27 8.58
C THR A 162 -8.28 10.30 7.95
N THR A 163 -7.98 8.99 7.99
CA THR A 163 -8.70 8.01 7.18
C THR A 163 -8.90 6.70 7.93
N ASN A 164 -10.15 6.34 8.23
CA ASN A 164 -10.52 5.13 8.98
C ASN A 164 -9.91 3.86 8.38
N TYR A 165 -9.82 3.78 7.05
CA TYR A 165 -9.23 2.64 6.38
C TYR A 165 -7.75 2.44 6.72
N ARG A 166 -6.97 3.52 6.86
CA ARG A 166 -5.55 3.44 7.24
C ARG A 166 -5.38 3.05 8.71
N VAL A 167 -6.30 3.49 9.57
CA VAL A 167 -6.40 3.00 10.96
C VAL A 167 -6.63 1.49 10.96
N TYR A 168 -7.59 1.02 10.14
CA TYR A 168 -7.89 -0.40 9.99
C TYR A 168 -6.68 -1.20 9.47
N CYS A 169 -5.94 -0.69 8.47
CA CYS A 169 -4.72 -1.34 8.00
C CYS A 169 -3.72 -1.59 9.14
N ARG A 170 -3.48 -0.57 9.99
CA ARG A 170 -2.59 -0.71 11.15
C ARG A 170 -3.14 -1.70 12.17
N GLN A 171 -4.43 -1.61 12.48
CA GLN A 171 -5.12 -2.52 13.40
C GLN A 171 -4.95 -3.98 12.95
N VAL A 172 -5.14 -4.28 11.67
CA VAL A 172 -4.92 -5.62 11.10
C VAL A 172 -3.46 -6.05 11.23
N LEU A 173 -2.50 -5.20 10.88
CA LEU A 173 -1.07 -5.54 11.03
C LEU A 173 -0.71 -5.89 12.48
N GLN A 174 -1.26 -5.17 13.47
CA GLN A 174 -1.05 -5.46 14.88
C GLN A 174 -1.71 -6.79 15.29
N GLN A 175 -2.92 -7.06 14.82
CA GLN A 175 -3.64 -8.30 15.09
C GLN A 175 -2.91 -9.52 14.52
N GLU A 176 -2.50 -9.44 13.25
CA GLU A 176 -1.73 -10.49 12.56
C GLU A 176 -0.40 -10.74 13.28
N PHE A 177 0.32 -9.68 13.67
CA PHE A 177 1.55 -9.82 14.44
C PHE A 177 1.31 -10.50 15.80
N ASN A 178 0.26 -10.11 16.53
CA ASN A 178 -0.07 -10.67 17.83
C ASN A 178 -0.55 -12.13 17.75
N ALA A 179 -1.09 -12.56 16.60
CA ALA A 179 -1.51 -13.93 16.36
C ALA A 179 -0.32 -14.88 16.08
N LEU A 180 0.86 -14.35 15.76
CA LEU A 180 2.06 -15.15 15.57
C LEU A 180 2.54 -15.80 16.88
N THR A 181 3.27 -16.90 16.74
CA THR A 181 4.01 -17.49 17.86
C THR A 181 5.06 -16.51 18.38
N GLU A 182 5.44 -16.62 19.66
CA GLU A 182 6.53 -15.78 20.19
C GLU A 182 7.85 -15.95 19.41
N GLN A 183 8.09 -17.15 18.88
CA GLN A 183 9.27 -17.42 18.06
C GLN A 183 9.23 -16.59 16.77
N ASP A 184 8.10 -16.54 16.09
CA ASP A 184 7.95 -15.80 14.84
C ASP A 184 7.91 -14.28 15.09
N GLN A 185 7.28 -13.83 16.17
CA GLN A 185 7.39 -12.43 16.60
C GLN A 185 8.85 -12.02 16.82
N ARG A 186 9.66 -12.87 17.47
CA ARG A 186 11.10 -12.64 17.65
C ARG A 186 11.88 -12.67 16.33
N ARG A 187 11.46 -13.47 15.34
CA ARG A 187 12.09 -13.50 14.01
C ARG A 187 11.81 -12.22 13.23
N ILE A 188 10.57 -11.75 13.23
CA ILE A 188 10.18 -10.51 12.57
C ILE A 188 10.84 -9.30 13.25
N ASN A 189 10.85 -9.24 14.58
CA ASN A 189 11.55 -8.15 15.29
C ASN A 189 13.03 -8.09 14.92
N ARG A 190 13.72 -9.24 14.85
CA ARG A 190 15.13 -9.30 14.40
C ARG A 190 15.30 -8.88 12.95
N LEU A 191 14.37 -9.24 12.07
CA LEU A 191 14.39 -8.83 10.67
C LEU A 191 14.36 -7.30 10.52
N PHE A 192 13.54 -6.61 11.33
CA PHE A 192 13.39 -5.16 11.26
C PHE A 192 14.39 -4.38 12.13
N GLU A 193 15.12 -5.03 13.04
CA GLU A 193 16.08 -4.37 13.95
C GLU A 193 17.08 -3.47 13.22
N PRO A 194 17.75 -3.90 12.13
CA PRO A 194 18.67 -3.04 11.36
C PRO A 194 17.97 -1.85 10.69
N SER A 195 16.68 -1.99 10.40
CA SER A 195 15.86 -1.01 9.69
C SER A 195 15.07 -0.09 10.62
N GLY A 196 15.36 -0.06 11.92
CA GLY A 196 14.68 0.83 12.89
C GLY A 196 13.60 0.17 13.75
N GLY A 197 13.32 -1.11 13.52
CA GLY A 197 12.38 -1.91 14.29
C GLY A 197 10.90 -1.60 14.01
N LEU A 198 10.03 -2.21 14.80
CA LEU A 198 8.58 -2.12 14.66
C LEU A 198 7.92 -1.23 15.73
N GLY A 199 8.67 -0.27 16.29
CA GLY A 199 8.18 0.59 17.39
C GLY A 199 6.84 1.26 17.08
N SER A 200 6.70 1.86 15.89
CA SER A 200 5.45 2.51 15.46
C SER A 200 4.30 1.54 15.19
N LEU A 201 4.57 0.26 14.91
CA LEU A 201 3.51 -0.75 14.84
C LEU A 201 2.91 -1.00 16.23
N HIS A 202 3.71 -0.96 17.30
CA HIS A 202 3.25 -1.28 18.65
C HIS A 202 2.82 -0.06 19.48
N ALA A 203 3.30 1.13 19.14
CA ALA A 203 3.00 2.37 19.85
C ALA A 203 1.48 2.60 20.05
N ASP A 204 1.06 3.11 21.20
CA ASP A 204 -0.36 3.40 21.51
C ASP A 204 -1.34 2.22 21.43
N GLY A 205 -0.85 0.99 21.29
CA GLY A 205 -1.68 -0.21 21.19
C GLY A 205 -2.58 -0.23 19.94
N ILE A 206 -3.61 -1.07 20.00
CA ILE A 206 -4.61 -1.20 18.93
C ILE A 206 -5.63 -0.06 19.06
N ILE A 207 -5.77 0.72 18.00
CA ILE A 207 -6.80 1.76 17.86
C ILE A 207 -7.84 1.19 16.89
N ASP A 208 -9.07 0.97 17.38
CA ASP A 208 -10.14 0.39 16.58
C ASP A 208 -10.74 1.42 15.62
N SER A 209 -10.66 1.11 14.33
CA SER A 209 -11.25 1.91 13.25
C SER A 209 -12.77 1.84 13.19
N GLY A 210 -13.39 0.82 13.81
CA GLY A 210 -14.82 0.56 13.77
C GLY A 210 -15.33 0.08 12.40
N ILE A 211 -14.44 -0.30 11.48
CA ILE A 211 -14.81 -0.76 10.13
C ILE A 211 -14.48 -2.23 9.86
N ALA A 212 -13.98 -2.98 10.84
CA ALA A 212 -13.60 -4.39 10.66
C ALA A 212 -14.78 -5.25 10.15
N ASP A 213 -15.97 -5.04 10.71
CA ASP A 213 -17.20 -5.76 10.31
C ASP A 213 -17.58 -5.52 8.85
N HIS A 214 -17.07 -4.44 8.22
CA HIS A 214 -17.30 -4.18 6.80
C HIS A 214 -16.54 -5.16 5.89
N PHE A 215 -15.59 -5.93 6.41
CA PHE A 215 -14.75 -6.84 5.62
C PHE A 215 -15.06 -8.31 5.90
N VAL A 216 -16.02 -8.61 6.77
CA VAL A 216 -16.48 -9.99 7.03
C VAL A 216 -17.38 -10.47 5.89
N LEU A 217 -17.08 -11.66 5.35
CA LEU A 217 -17.85 -12.33 4.31
C LEU A 217 -18.49 -13.63 4.84
N PRO A 218 -19.68 -14.05 4.34
CA PRO A 218 -20.52 -13.34 3.37
C PRO A 218 -21.25 -12.16 4.03
N ARG A 219 -21.41 -11.06 3.28
CA ARG A 219 -22.21 -9.92 3.75
C ARG A 219 -23.69 -10.22 3.57
N ASP A 220 -24.47 -9.99 4.62
CA ASP A 220 -25.92 -9.99 4.50
C ASP A 220 -26.32 -8.76 3.65
N PRO A 221 -26.94 -8.93 2.46
CA PRO A 221 -27.40 -7.80 1.67
C PRO A 221 -28.42 -6.92 2.40
N ALA A 222 -29.11 -7.43 3.43
CA ALA A 222 -30.01 -6.66 4.28
C ALA A 222 -29.28 -5.78 5.32
N SER A 223 -28.02 -6.07 5.65
CA SER A 223 -27.22 -5.26 6.59
C SER A 223 -26.54 -4.05 5.92
N ALA A 224 -26.53 -4.01 4.58
CA ALA A 224 -25.99 -2.89 3.84
C ALA A 224 -26.91 -1.66 3.99
N GLN A 225 -26.50 -0.68 4.79
CA GLN A 225 -27.15 0.63 4.78
C GLN A 225 -27.11 1.19 3.36
N SER A 226 -28.28 1.39 2.76
CA SER A 226 -28.45 2.10 1.49
C SER A 226 -27.97 3.54 1.66
N GLN A 227 -26.70 3.80 1.33
CA GLN A 227 -26.21 5.16 1.24
C GLN A 227 -26.61 5.72 -0.12
N THR A 228 -27.82 6.30 -0.21
CA THR A 228 -28.17 7.14 -1.36
C THR A 228 -27.12 8.25 -1.48
N PRO A 229 -26.41 8.37 -2.62
CA PRO A 229 -25.44 9.43 -2.79
C PRO A 229 -26.15 10.78 -2.66
N GLY A 230 -25.59 11.69 -1.85
CA GLY A 230 -26.10 13.06 -1.79
C GLY A 230 -26.15 13.71 -3.17
N LEU A 231 -27.02 14.69 -3.38
CA LEU A 231 -27.35 15.30 -4.68
C LEU A 231 -26.12 15.66 -5.53
N MET A 232 -25.07 16.19 -4.88
CA MET A 232 -23.77 16.50 -5.51
C MET A 232 -22.99 15.25 -5.98
N LYS A 233 -22.98 14.16 -5.19
CA LYS A 233 -22.37 12.87 -5.60
C LYS A 233 -23.18 12.19 -6.71
N GLY A 234 -24.50 12.41 -6.76
CA GLY A 234 -25.34 11.95 -7.87
C GLY A 234 -25.00 12.67 -9.18
N LEU A 235 -24.84 14.00 -9.15
CA LEU A 235 -24.54 14.82 -10.33
C LEU A 235 -23.09 14.71 -10.81
N LEU A 236 -22.13 14.69 -9.88
CA LEU A 236 -20.70 14.64 -10.20
C LEU A 236 -20.16 13.20 -10.21
N GLY A 237 -20.96 12.19 -9.89
CA GLY A 237 -20.49 10.81 -9.67
C GLY A 237 -19.60 10.66 -8.43
N GLN A 238 -19.20 9.44 -8.10
CA GLN A 238 -18.20 9.15 -7.06
C GLN A 238 -16.78 9.20 -7.65
N PRO A 239 -15.75 9.56 -6.85
CA PRO A 239 -14.36 9.26 -7.22
C PRO A 239 -14.27 7.76 -7.50
N ARG A 240 -13.75 7.39 -8.67
CA ARG A 240 -13.48 6.00 -9.05
C ARG A 240 -11.98 5.78 -9.04
N ASN A 241 -11.56 4.64 -8.48
CA ASN A 241 -10.25 4.04 -8.69
C ASN A 241 -10.19 3.39 -10.08
#